data_AF-A0A6B3G2F9-F1
#
_entry.id   AF-A0A6B3G2F9-F1
#
_cell.length_a   1.000
_cell.length_b   1.000
_cell.length_c   1.000
_cell.angle_alpha   90.00
_cell.angle_beta   90.00
_cell.angle_gamma   90.00
#
_symmetry.space_group_name_H-M   'P 1'
#
loop_
_entity.id
_entity.type
_entity.pdbx_description
1 polymer ?
#
loop_
_entity_poly.entity_id
_entity_poly.type
_entity_poly.pdbx_seq_one_letter_code
_entity_poly.pdbx_strand_id
1 'polypeptide(L)'
;MSLLCRPDGLAVLDVSEGGQTDRLEQRVRVLSTISSVVVLAPRDVNVVATLRAGAVNVLPRDAPPRELAGRIVAERRWIDLSSRRHRLRVPSQSRPQAVPHQASQQVLLELLSLPTRQWCCHDLGLLLGTAGEPVSKRALQARVMRLNGRLAPYGVSVDAVHRWGRTRYTGMREAVPYEVPPAQSPLRL
;
A
#
# COMPACT_ATOMS: atom_id res chain seq x y z
N MET A 1 1.59 -14.32 -8.40
CA MET A 1 0.95 -14.24 -7.07
C MET A 1 1.39 -12.94 -6.39
N SER A 2 0.46 -12.12 -5.89
CA SER A 2 0.77 -10.82 -5.27
C SER A 2 0.79 -10.92 -3.75
N LEU A 3 1.76 -10.24 -3.11
CA LEU A 3 1.84 -10.09 -1.65
C LEU A 3 0.59 -9.42 -1.07
N LEU A 4 -0.08 -8.56 -1.84
CA LEU A 4 -1.29 -7.85 -1.43
C LEU A 4 -2.54 -8.73 -1.34
N CYS A 5 -2.48 -9.95 -1.88
CA CYS A 5 -3.57 -10.93 -1.81
C CYS A 5 -3.40 -11.96 -0.68
N ARG A 6 -2.30 -11.87 0.08
CA ARG A 6 -2.09 -12.69 1.28
C ARG A 6 -2.19 -11.79 2.50
N PRO A 7 -3.25 -11.93 3.33
CA PRO A 7 -3.36 -11.15 4.57
C PRO A 7 -2.20 -11.40 5.54
N ASP A 8 -1.39 -12.45 5.28
CA ASP A 8 -0.33 -12.95 6.16
C ASP A 8 1.03 -12.87 5.46
N GLY A 9 1.27 -11.90 4.58
CA GLY A 9 2.58 -11.68 3.96
C GLY A 9 3.65 -11.36 5.03
N LEU A 10 4.87 -11.86 4.82
CA LEU A 10 6.05 -11.40 5.56
C LEU A 10 6.96 -10.68 4.57
N ALA A 11 7.22 -9.41 4.81
CA ALA A 11 8.15 -8.58 4.06
C ALA A 11 9.43 -8.41 4.86
N VAL A 12 10.57 -8.48 4.17
CA VAL A 12 11.89 -8.19 4.74
C VAL A 12 12.37 -6.88 4.14
N LEU A 13 12.59 -5.88 4.99
CA LEU A 13 13.12 -4.58 4.61
C LEU A 13 14.62 -4.55 4.93
N ASP A 14 15.46 -4.66 3.91
CA ASP A 14 16.91 -4.52 4.05
C ASP A 14 17.33 -3.05 4.00
N VAL A 15 17.97 -2.58 5.07
CA VAL A 15 18.48 -1.21 5.21
C VAL A 15 20.00 -1.23 5.08
N SER A 16 20.51 -0.63 4.00
CA SER A 16 21.95 -0.55 3.76
C SER A 16 22.68 0.35 4.77
N GLU A 17 23.95 0.05 5.02
CA GLU A 17 24.85 0.96 5.74
C GLU A 17 24.99 2.28 4.96
N GLY A 18 24.77 3.41 5.64
CA GLY A 18 24.73 4.74 5.00
C GLY A 18 23.46 5.05 4.19
N GLY A 19 22.46 4.16 4.20
CA GLY A 19 21.14 4.45 3.65
C GLY A 19 20.43 5.57 4.43
N GLN A 20 19.60 6.38 3.76
CA GLN A 20 18.77 7.40 4.42
C GLN A 20 17.80 6.73 5.41
N THR A 21 18.21 6.60 6.66
CA THR A 21 17.40 6.11 7.79
C THR A 21 16.31 7.11 8.19
N ASP A 22 16.42 8.38 7.75
CA ASP A 22 15.51 9.50 8.00
C ASP A 22 14.03 9.22 7.67
N ARG A 23 13.74 8.15 6.92
CA ARG A 23 12.37 7.72 6.58
C ARG A 23 12.09 6.26 6.90
N LEU A 24 12.96 5.57 7.63
CA LEU A 24 12.80 4.15 7.94
C LEU A 24 11.48 3.89 8.67
N GLU A 25 11.19 4.65 9.72
CA GLU A 25 9.95 4.53 10.48
C GLU A 25 8.72 4.77 9.60
N GLN A 26 8.77 5.76 8.70
CA GLN A 26 7.67 6.00 7.78
C GLN A 26 7.47 4.84 6.82
N ARG A 27 8.57 4.29 6.27
CA ARG A 27 8.54 3.12 5.37
C ARG A 27 7.97 1.91 6.08
N VAL A 28 8.42 1.62 7.29
CA VAL A 28 7.91 0.52 8.12
C VAL A 28 6.43 0.72 8.41
N ARG A 29 6.02 1.93 8.79
CA ARG A 29 4.61 2.24 9.07
C ARG A 29 3.70 2.06 7.87
N VAL A 30 4.18 2.38 6.68
CA VAL A 30 3.42 2.21 5.44
C VAL A 30 3.40 0.74 5.01
N LEU A 31 4.53 0.04 5.06
CA LEU A 31 4.62 -1.39 4.71
C LEU A 31 3.84 -2.28 5.68
N SER A 32 3.82 -1.93 6.97
CA SER A 32 3.07 -2.67 7.99
C SER A 32 1.56 -2.65 7.78
N THR A 33 1.07 -1.75 6.92
CA THR A 33 -0.36 -1.72 6.53
C THR A 33 -0.75 -2.81 5.54
N ILE A 34 0.21 -3.40 4.83
CA ILE A 34 -0.02 -4.39 3.77
C ILE A 34 0.62 -5.74 4.03
N SER A 35 1.53 -5.84 5.00
CA SER A 35 2.28 -7.05 5.32
C SER A 35 2.86 -6.95 6.74
N SER A 36 3.17 -8.07 7.38
CA SER A 36 4.10 -8.06 8.51
C SER A 36 5.51 -7.72 8.03
N VAL A 37 6.26 -6.89 8.77
CA VAL A 37 7.56 -6.35 8.33
C VAL A 37 8.67 -6.72 9.30
N VAL A 38 9.66 -7.47 8.84
CA VAL A 38 10.95 -7.66 9.52
C VAL A 38 11.95 -6.69 8.89
N VAL A 39 12.69 -5.96 9.72
CA VAL A 39 13.72 -5.02 9.25
C VAL A 39 15.10 -5.63 9.48
N LEU A 40 15.93 -5.69 8.44
CA LEU A 40 17.37 -5.93 8.58
C LEU A 40 18.04 -4.57 8.65
N ALA A 41 18.67 -4.27 9.78
CA ALA A 41 19.16 -2.93 10.07
C ALA A 41 20.63 -2.95 10.51
N PRO A 42 21.41 -1.89 10.19
CA PRO A 42 22.68 -1.65 10.82
C PRO A 42 22.50 -1.30 12.31
N ARG A 43 23.60 -1.39 13.08
CA ARG A 43 23.57 -1.35 14.56
C ARG A 43 23.13 0.00 15.14
N ASP A 44 23.22 1.07 14.37
CA ASP A 44 22.89 2.46 14.73
C ASP A 44 21.40 2.78 14.57
N VAL A 45 20.59 1.88 14.02
CA VAL A 45 19.14 2.09 13.89
C VAL A 45 18.46 2.07 15.26
N ASN A 46 17.56 3.04 15.47
CA ASN A 46 16.69 3.06 16.63
C ASN A 46 15.66 1.91 16.56
N VAL A 47 16.01 0.77 17.17
CA VAL A 47 15.18 -0.44 17.23
C VAL A 47 13.80 -0.15 17.81
N VAL A 48 13.73 0.62 18.90
CA VAL A 48 12.47 0.90 19.60
C VAL A 48 11.52 1.71 18.72
N ALA A 49 12.02 2.74 18.04
CA ALA A 49 11.21 3.55 17.15
C ALA A 49 10.73 2.76 15.93
N THR A 50 11.59 1.89 15.40
CA THR A 50 11.27 0.99 14.28
C THR A 50 10.17 -0.02 14.65
N LEU A 51 10.24 -0.61 15.84
CA LEU A 51 9.17 -1.48 16.37
C LEU A 51 7.86 -0.71 16.57
N ARG A 52 7.93 0.50 17.16
CA ARG A 52 6.76 1.39 17.32
C ARG A 52 6.13 1.81 15.99
N ALA A 53 6.92 1.88 14.92
CA ALA A 53 6.42 2.13 13.59
C ALA A 53 5.64 0.93 12.99
N GLY A 54 5.71 -0.25 13.60
CA GLY A 54 4.95 -1.43 13.20
C GLY A 54 5.80 -2.56 12.61
N ALA A 55 7.13 -2.53 12.76
CA ALA A 55 7.95 -3.70 12.48
C ALA A 55 7.62 -4.81 13.49
N VAL A 56 7.56 -6.06 13.01
CA VAL A 56 7.38 -7.23 13.89
C VAL A 56 8.69 -7.65 14.53
N ASN A 57 9.82 -7.40 13.85
CA ASN A 57 11.16 -7.64 14.38
C ASN A 57 12.20 -6.76 13.68
N VAL A 58 13.31 -6.47 14.37
CA VAL A 58 14.47 -5.76 13.84
C VAL A 58 15.70 -6.63 14.08
N LEU A 59 16.32 -7.08 13.00
CA LEU A 59 17.44 -8.01 13.03
C LEU A 59 18.74 -7.28 12.62
N PRO A 60 19.88 -7.60 13.27
CA PRO A 60 21.18 -7.08 12.84
C PRO A 60 21.48 -7.58 11.43
N ARG A 61 21.77 -6.66 10.51
CA ARG A 61 22.09 -6.99 9.12
C ARG A 61 23.35 -7.85 8.98
N ASP A 62 24.29 -7.67 9.90
CA ASP A 62 25.58 -8.37 9.97
C ASP A 62 25.48 -9.77 10.63
N ALA A 63 24.28 -10.20 11.05
CA ALA A 63 24.09 -11.53 11.61
C ALA A 63 24.36 -12.63 10.54
N PRO A 64 24.87 -13.81 10.95
CA PRO A 64 25.11 -14.92 10.02
C PRO A 64 23.86 -15.30 9.23
N PRO A 65 23.96 -15.61 7.91
CA PRO A 65 22.79 -15.92 7.08
C PRO A 65 21.89 -17.04 7.63
N ARG A 66 22.48 -18.06 8.27
CA ARG A 66 21.73 -19.15 8.91
C ARG A 66 20.91 -18.66 10.11
N GLU A 67 21.46 -17.73 10.89
CA GLU A 67 20.76 -17.14 12.02
C GLU A 67 19.60 -16.26 11.53
N LEU A 68 19.84 -15.40 10.54
CA LEU A 68 18.81 -14.58 9.91
C LEU A 68 17.67 -15.43 9.35
N ALA A 69 18.00 -16.48 8.60
CA ALA A 69 17.01 -17.41 8.07
C ALA A 69 16.18 -18.07 9.19
N GLY A 70 16.83 -18.53 10.26
CA GLY A 70 16.16 -19.11 11.42
C GLY A 70 15.18 -18.15 12.08
N ARG A 71 15.59 -16.89 12.27
CA ARG A 71 14.74 -15.85 12.86
C ARG A 71 13.57 -15.48 11.96
N ILE A 72 13.80 -15.31 10.65
CA ILE A 72 12.72 -15.03 9.68
C ILE A 72 11.70 -16.18 9.64
N VAL A 73 12.16 -17.44 9.69
CA VAL A 73 11.27 -18.62 9.76
C VAL A 73 10.47 -18.63 11.06
N ALA A 74 11.07 -18.25 12.19
CA ALA A 74 10.37 -18.15 13.47
C ALA A 74 9.26 -17.08 13.41
N GLU A 75 9.55 -15.90 12.86
CA GLU A 75 8.56 -14.83 12.67
C GLU A 75 7.40 -15.30 11.77
N ARG A 76 7.73 -15.96 10.66
CA ARG A 76 6.71 -16.52 9.76
C ARG A 76 5.76 -17.47 10.47
N ARG A 77 6.30 -18.37 11.30
CA ARG A 77 5.49 -19.33 12.08
C ARG A 77 4.56 -18.62 13.06
N TRP A 78 5.03 -17.57 13.73
CA TRP A 78 4.21 -16.77 14.64
C TRP A 78 3.05 -16.06 13.93
N ILE A 79 3.32 -15.48 12.75
CA ILE A 79 2.30 -14.84 11.91
C ILE A 79 1.26 -15.86 11.44
N ASP A 80 1.71 -17.03 10.94
CA ASP A 80 0.79 -18.06 10.49
C ASP A 80 -0.11 -18.57 11.64
N LEU A 81 0.39 -18.63 12.89
CA LEU A 81 -0.37 -19.00 14.08
C LEU A 81 -1.39 -17.93 14.52
N SER A 82 -1.05 -16.64 14.41
CA SER A 82 -1.96 -15.55 14.79
C SER A 82 -3.06 -15.35 13.74
N SER A 83 -2.72 -15.44 12.45
CA SER A 83 -3.66 -15.27 11.35
C SER A 83 -4.69 -16.38 11.21
N ARG A 84 -4.35 -17.62 11.60
CA ARG A 84 -5.33 -18.72 11.69
C ARG A 84 -6.47 -18.39 12.65
N ARG A 85 -6.23 -17.61 13.70
CA ARG A 85 -7.26 -17.14 14.64
C ARG A 85 -8.11 -16.02 14.05
N HIS A 86 -7.54 -15.21 13.17
CA HIS A 86 -8.20 -14.04 12.58
C HIS A 86 -9.05 -14.35 11.34
N ARG A 87 -8.73 -15.44 10.61
CA ARG A 87 -9.42 -15.87 9.38
C ARG A 87 -10.88 -16.32 9.55
N LEU A 88 -11.39 -16.42 10.77
CA LEU A 88 -12.80 -16.74 11.03
C LEU A 88 -13.76 -15.54 10.84
N ARG A 89 -13.28 -14.36 10.38
CA ARG A 89 -14.08 -13.11 10.46
C ARG A 89 -14.19 -12.21 9.23
N VAL A 90 -13.65 -12.56 8.05
CA VAL A 90 -13.71 -11.63 6.90
C VAL A 90 -14.26 -12.31 5.64
N PRO A 91 -15.40 -11.85 5.08
CA PRO A 91 -15.87 -12.27 3.77
C PRO A 91 -14.98 -11.69 2.66
N SER A 92 -14.60 -12.53 1.71
CA SER A 92 -13.86 -12.13 0.50
C SER A 92 -14.79 -11.33 -0.42
N GLN A 93 -14.53 -10.05 -0.64
CA GLN A 93 -15.22 -9.29 -1.69
C GLN A 93 -14.66 -9.64 -3.07
N SER A 94 -15.56 -9.82 -4.03
CA SER A 94 -15.29 -10.15 -5.43
C SER A 94 -14.44 -9.07 -6.10
N ARG A 95 -13.31 -9.50 -6.67
CA ARG A 95 -12.31 -8.65 -7.33
C ARG A 95 -12.80 -8.24 -8.73
N PRO A 96 -12.67 -6.96 -9.14
CA PRO A 96 -12.94 -6.57 -10.52
C PRO A 96 -12.00 -7.31 -11.49
N GLN A 97 -12.55 -7.84 -12.59
CA GLN A 97 -11.80 -8.60 -13.61
C GLN A 97 -10.94 -7.73 -14.54
N ALA A 98 -10.89 -6.41 -14.34
CA ALA A 98 -9.98 -5.54 -15.05
C ALA A 98 -8.55 -5.77 -14.51
N VAL A 99 -7.77 -6.62 -15.18
CA VAL A 99 -6.35 -6.88 -14.83
C VAL A 99 -5.44 -5.95 -15.66
N PRO A 100 -4.89 -4.87 -15.09
CA PRO A 100 -3.83 -4.12 -15.72
C PRO A 100 -2.67 -5.01 -16.20
N HIS A 101 -2.32 -4.93 -17.49
CA HIS A 101 -1.12 -5.61 -18.02
C HIS A 101 0.21 -5.08 -17.46
N GLN A 102 0.24 -3.82 -16.99
CA GLN A 102 1.44 -3.22 -16.41
C GLN A 102 1.49 -3.49 -14.91
N ALA A 103 2.56 -4.15 -14.44
CA ALA A 103 2.73 -4.54 -13.03
C ALA A 103 2.53 -3.38 -12.05
N SER A 104 3.04 -2.18 -12.36
CA SER A 104 2.89 -1.01 -11.49
C SER A 104 1.44 -0.49 -11.37
N GLN A 105 0.61 -0.69 -12.40
CA GLN A 105 -0.83 -0.38 -12.37
C GLN A 105 -1.62 -1.45 -11.64
N GLN A 106 -1.20 -2.71 -11.80
CA GLN A 106 -1.79 -3.85 -11.08
C GLN A 106 -1.62 -3.68 -9.56
N VAL A 107 -0.41 -3.30 -9.12
CA VAL A 107 -0.13 -3.05 -7.70
C VAL A 107 -0.96 -1.87 -7.17
N LEU A 108 -1.09 -0.77 -7.93
CA LEU A 108 -1.93 0.36 -7.53
C LEU A 108 -3.41 -0.05 -7.37
N LEU A 109 -3.94 -0.82 -8.34
CA LEU A 109 -5.30 -1.34 -8.26
C LEU A 109 -5.49 -2.21 -7.02
N GLU A 110 -4.56 -3.12 -6.74
CA GLU A 110 -4.60 -4.00 -5.57
C GLU A 110 -4.58 -3.21 -4.25
N LEU A 111 -3.72 -2.19 -4.13
CA LEU A 111 -3.68 -1.33 -2.95
C LEU A 111 -5.00 -0.58 -2.72
N LEU A 112 -5.59 -0.04 -3.78
CA LEU A 112 -6.87 0.67 -3.72
C LEU A 112 -8.07 -0.28 -3.54
N SER A 113 -7.90 -1.58 -3.78
CA SER A 113 -8.91 -2.60 -3.54
C SER A 113 -8.97 -3.05 -2.08
N LEU A 114 -7.96 -2.70 -1.26
CA LEU A 114 -7.92 -3.16 0.13
C LEU A 114 -9.07 -2.52 0.92
N PRO A 115 -9.97 -3.33 1.52
CA PRO A 115 -11.10 -2.81 2.24
C PRO A 115 -10.59 -2.03 3.46
N THR A 116 -11.16 -0.85 3.70
CA THR A 116 -11.00 0.00 4.91
C THR A 116 -9.86 1.02 4.99
N ARG A 117 -9.15 1.38 3.90
CA ARG A 117 -8.13 2.45 4.00
C ARG A 117 -8.23 3.56 2.95
N GLN A 118 -8.08 4.79 3.44
CA GLN A 118 -7.71 5.94 2.62
C GLN A 118 -6.19 5.98 2.50
N TRP A 119 -5.71 6.16 1.28
CA TRP A 119 -4.29 6.22 0.98
C TRP A 119 -3.85 7.66 0.74
N CYS A 120 -2.91 8.16 1.54
CA CYS A 120 -2.26 9.43 1.25
C CYS A 120 -1.36 9.29 0.01
N CYS A 121 -1.30 10.33 -0.82
CA CYS A 121 -0.41 10.37 -1.98
C CYS A 121 1.08 10.14 -1.62
N HIS A 122 1.50 10.50 -0.40
CA HIS A 122 2.87 10.26 0.08
C HIS A 122 3.12 8.77 0.36
N ASP A 123 2.17 8.09 0.99
CA ASP A 123 2.29 6.68 1.35
C ASP A 123 2.28 5.82 0.09
N LEU A 124 1.39 6.11 -0.86
CA LEU A 124 1.42 5.49 -2.19
C LEU A 124 2.71 5.81 -2.94
N GLY A 125 3.20 7.04 -2.80
CA GLY A 125 4.49 7.45 -3.36
C GLY A 125 5.63 6.58 -2.86
N LEU A 126 5.64 6.26 -1.57
CA LEU A 126 6.63 5.38 -0.94
C LEU A 126 6.46 3.92 -1.36
N LEU A 127 5.23 3.40 -1.42
CA LEU A 127 4.98 2.00 -1.80
C LEU A 127 5.27 1.70 -3.26
N LEU A 128 5.04 2.66 -4.15
CA LEU A 128 5.11 2.47 -5.60
C LEU A 128 6.44 2.94 -6.21
N GLY A 129 7.32 3.50 -5.38
CA GLY A 129 8.65 4.01 -5.74
C GLY A 129 9.78 3.11 -5.25
N THR A 130 11.00 3.62 -5.26
CA THR A 130 12.20 2.91 -4.80
C THR A 130 12.64 3.37 -3.40
N ALA A 131 13.70 2.76 -2.87
CA ALA A 131 14.31 3.15 -1.60
C ALA A 131 14.88 4.59 -1.62
N GLY A 132 15.34 5.08 -2.77
CA GLY A 132 15.82 6.45 -2.92
C GLY A 132 14.78 7.42 -3.48
N GLU A 133 13.86 6.92 -4.31
CA GLU A 133 13.04 7.76 -5.18
C GLU A 133 11.56 7.38 -5.05
N PRO A 134 10.82 8.03 -4.13
CA PRO A 134 9.37 7.91 -4.08
C PRO A 134 8.73 8.39 -5.38
N VAL A 135 7.62 7.79 -5.78
CA VAL A 135 6.87 8.26 -6.94
C VAL A 135 6.39 9.69 -6.70
N SER A 136 6.67 10.58 -7.66
CA SER A 136 6.23 11.97 -7.58
C SER A 136 4.70 12.09 -7.60
N LYS A 137 4.15 13.14 -6.99
CA LYS A 137 2.71 13.41 -6.98
C LYS A 137 2.11 13.41 -8.39
N ARG A 138 2.79 14.03 -9.36
CA ARG A 138 2.35 14.06 -10.77
C ARG A 138 2.33 12.67 -11.39
N ALA A 139 3.37 11.86 -11.16
CA ALA A 139 3.42 10.50 -11.65
C ALA A 139 2.33 9.63 -11.03
N LEU A 140 2.03 9.79 -9.74
CA LEU A 140 0.94 9.10 -9.07
C LEU A 140 -0.43 9.52 -9.63
N GLN A 141 -0.67 10.82 -9.80
CA GLN A 141 -1.90 11.34 -10.41
C GLN A 141 -2.12 10.77 -11.81
N ALA A 142 -1.09 10.76 -12.66
CA ALA A 142 -1.17 10.18 -14.00
C ALA A 142 -1.46 8.67 -13.95
N ARG A 143 -0.91 7.94 -12.97
CA ARG A 143 -1.23 6.52 -12.77
C ARG A 143 -2.70 6.32 -12.39
N VAL A 144 -3.24 7.13 -11.48
CA VAL A 144 -4.66 7.07 -11.07
C VAL A 144 -5.59 7.44 -12.22
N MET A 145 -5.28 8.46 -13.02
CA MET A 145 -6.08 8.83 -14.19
C MET A 145 -6.17 7.68 -15.20
N ARG A 146 -5.03 7.02 -15.48
CA ARG A 146 -5.02 5.83 -16.35
C ARG A 146 -5.83 4.68 -15.77
N LEU A 147 -5.80 4.49 -14.45
CA LEU A 147 -6.61 3.47 -13.79
C LEU A 147 -8.10 3.77 -13.91
N ASN A 148 -8.53 5.01 -13.65
CA ASN A 148 -9.91 5.44 -13.81
C ASN A 148 -10.43 5.24 -15.24
N GLY A 149 -9.63 5.56 -16.26
CA GLY A 149 -10.01 5.31 -17.66
C GLY A 149 -10.28 3.82 -17.96
N ARG A 150 -9.61 2.91 -17.24
CA ARG A 150 -9.83 1.45 -17.36
C ARG A 150 -11.01 0.93 -16.54
N LEU A 151 -11.33 1.60 -15.44
CA LEU A 151 -12.44 1.23 -14.56
C LEU A 151 -13.78 1.80 -15.05
N ALA A 152 -13.76 2.88 -15.83
CA ALA A 152 -14.96 3.56 -16.33
C ALA A 152 -15.97 2.64 -17.04
N PRO A 153 -15.57 1.67 -17.91
CA PRO A 153 -16.53 0.75 -18.54
C PRO A 153 -17.28 -0.15 -17.56
N TYR A 154 -16.75 -0.33 -16.34
CA TYR A 154 -17.36 -1.13 -15.28
C TYR A 154 -18.18 -0.28 -14.31
N GLY A 155 -18.35 1.02 -14.58
CA GLY A 155 -19.06 1.92 -13.68
C GLY A 155 -18.34 2.08 -12.34
N VAL A 156 -17.00 1.99 -12.32
CA VAL A 156 -16.20 2.12 -11.09
C VAL A 156 -15.19 3.25 -11.26
N SER A 157 -14.92 3.99 -10.19
CA SER A 157 -13.81 4.96 -10.17
C SER A 157 -13.10 5.00 -8.81
N VAL A 158 -11.88 5.52 -8.82
CA VAL A 158 -11.11 5.83 -7.61
C VAL A 158 -11.54 7.19 -7.10
N ASP A 159 -12.05 7.23 -5.87
CA ASP A 159 -12.40 8.48 -5.18
C ASP A 159 -11.13 9.21 -4.71
N ALA A 160 -11.10 10.53 -4.87
CA ALA A 160 -9.94 11.36 -4.53
C ALA A 160 -10.35 12.64 -3.81
N VAL A 161 -9.93 12.77 -2.56
CA VAL A 161 -10.17 13.96 -1.72
C VAL A 161 -8.92 14.80 -1.63
N HIS A 162 -9.03 16.08 -2.02
CA HIS A 162 -7.95 17.05 -1.95
C HIS A 162 -8.13 17.96 -0.73
N ARG A 163 -7.16 17.96 0.21
CA ARG A 163 -7.15 18.84 1.37
C ARG A 163 -5.73 19.32 1.68
N TRP A 164 -5.56 20.63 1.83
CA TRP A 164 -4.29 21.28 2.23
C TRP A 164 -3.06 20.78 1.45
N GLY A 165 -3.15 20.76 0.11
CA GLY A 165 -2.07 20.32 -0.78
C GLY A 165 -1.85 18.80 -0.84
N ARG A 166 -2.55 18.01 -0.02
CA ARG A 166 -2.49 16.54 0.01
C ARG A 166 -3.69 15.94 -0.72
N THR A 167 -3.43 14.87 -1.47
CA THR A 167 -4.47 14.06 -2.10
C THR A 167 -4.59 12.75 -1.33
N ARG A 168 -5.81 12.38 -0.95
CA ARG A 168 -6.14 11.07 -0.40
C ARG A 168 -6.99 10.31 -1.40
N TYR A 169 -6.66 9.05 -1.63
CA TYR A 169 -7.42 8.16 -2.50
C TYR A 169 -8.18 7.17 -1.63
N THR A 170 -9.50 7.07 -1.84
CA THR A 170 -10.34 6.06 -1.19
C THR A 170 -10.67 5.01 -2.24
N GLY A 171 -10.86 3.76 -1.79
CA GLY A 171 -11.03 2.60 -2.65
C GLY A 171 -12.11 2.73 -3.73
N MET A 172 -12.18 1.73 -4.59
CA MET A 172 -13.10 1.70 -5.73
C MET A 172 -14.55 1.87 -5.29
N ARG A 173 -15.22 2.88 -5.84
CA ARG A 173 -16.66 3.10 -5.66
C ARG A 173 -17.37 2.97 -6.99
N GLU A 174 -18.64 2.59 -6.94
CA GLU A 174 -19.53 2.79 -8.08
C GLU A 174 -19.46 4.26 -8.49
N ALA A 175 -19.22 4.49 -9.78
CA ALA A 175 -19.27 5.81 -10.36
C ALA A 175 -20.71 6.30 -10.23
N VAL A 176 -20.91 7.39 -9.49
CA VAL A 176 -22.18 8.09 -9.52
C VAL A 176 -22.40 8.51 -10.98
N PRO A 177 -23.52 8.16 -11.61
CA PRO A 177 -23.83 8.65 -12.94
C PRO A 177 -23.73 10.18 -12.89
N TYR A 178 -22.95 10.77 -13.79
CA TYR A 178 -22.97 12.21 -13.97
C TYR A 178 -24.37 12.57 -14.49
N GLU A 179 -25.27 13.01 -13.60
CA GLU A 179 -26.50 13.67 -14.01
C GLU A 179 -26.11 14.97 -14.69
N VAL A 180 -26.35 15.03 -16.00
CA VAL A 180 -26.28 16.28 -16.75
C VAL A 180 -27.33 17.21 -16.12
N PRO A 181 -26.95 18.38 -15.56
CA PRO A 181 -27.93 19.35 -15.08
C PRO A 181 -28.88 19.68 -16.23
N PRO A 182 -30.21 19.71 -16.01
CA PRO A 182 -31.14 20.06 -17.07
C PRO A 182 -30.72 21.41 -17.65
N ALA A 183 -30.62 21.48 -18.97
CA ALA A 183 -30.32 22.71 -19.69
C ALA A 183 -31.27 23.79 -19.17
N GLN A 184 -30.72 24.87 -18.63
CA GLN A 184 -31.52 26.01 -18.22
C GLN A 184 -32.25 26.51 -19.47
N SER A 185 -33.57 26.35 -19.48
CA SER A 185 -34.43 26.87 -20.53
C SER A 185 -34.13 28.37 -20.70
N PRO A 186 -33.89 28.85 -21.93
CA PRO A 186 -33.69 30.26 -22.14
C PRO A 186 -34.96 31.00 -21.71
N LEU A 187 -34.79 31.95 -20.79
CA LEU A 187 -35.82 32.91 -20.40
C LEU A 187 -36.38 33.53 -21.68
N ARG A 188 -37.65 33.23 -21.98
CA ARG A 188 -38.43 34.02 -22.92
C ARG A 188 -38.74 35.35 -22.24
N LEU A 189 -38.10 36.41 -22.71
CA LEU A 189 -38.58 37.79 -22.56
C LEU A 189 -39.60 38.07 -23.67
#